data_AF-A0A7W1AE11-F1
#
_entry.id   AF-A0A7W1AE11-F1
#
_cell.length_a   1.000
_cell.length_b   1.000
_cell.length_c   1.000
_cell.angle_alpha   90.00
_cell.angle_beta   90.00
_cell.angle_gamma   90.00
#
_symmetry.space_group_name_H-M   'P 1'
#
loop_
_entity.id
_entity.type
_entity.pdbx_description
1 polymer ?
#
loop_
_entity_poly.entity_id
_entity_poly.type
_entity_poly.pdbx_seq_one_letter_code
_entity_poly.pdbx_strand_id
1 'polypeptide(L)'
;MIRRNQGTFLVASALVVLFLLAFALASVEGKLPVLALDLTEHLFGIVLAVFVFERMLAWREERRWLPAKDWLYLILLETIDDLLKELLPAAVPRGEVESDEKVAVYEVTGERIHVGQTVRYSPLRLLVSPGEKELQSHIAWYAGELGPSRYVDVAKKALTGARERIRETFGSSARLMEADITTMLIGFEQSAMAATRHLDSAADMREEKSEDSSHRDGGPSTRQGTREADYELAFVCSIIVESVIDSAMKPKAWLEDRRHTEEGRSPFRRLKASWGASKKRT
;
A
#
# COMPACT_ATOMS: atom_id res chain seq x y z
N MET A 1 0.02 2.50 -26.52
CA MET A 1 1.32 1.81 -26.26
C MET A 1 2.25 1.76 -27.50
N ILE A 2 2.20 2.68 -28.47
CA ILE A 2 2.94 2.56 -29.76
C ILE A 2 4.03 3.63 -29.98
N ARG A 3 4.31 4.51 -29.00
CA ARG A 3 5.26 5.63 -29.20
C ARG A 3 6.70 5.40 -28.71
N ARG A 4 7.01 4.25 -28.10
CA ARG A 4 8.31 4.01 -27.42
C ARG A 4 9.42 3.46 -28.34
N ASN A 5 9.08 2.92 -29.53
CA ASN A 5 10.04 2.18 -30.37
C ASN A 5 10.38 2.85 -31.72
N GLN A 6 9.85 4.04 -32.03
CA GLN A 6 10.07 4.67 -33.35
C GLN A 6 11.54 5.11 -33.55
N GLY A 7 12.19 5.64 -32.50
CA GLY A 7 13.59 6.06 -32.56
C GLY A 7 14.54 4.87 -32.73
N THR A 8 14.35 3.81 -31.96
CA THR A 8 15.13 2.56 -32.08
C THR A 8 14.93 1.89 -33.43
N PHE A 9 13.72 1.93 -34.00
CA PHE A 9 13.43 1.36 -35.32
C PHE A 9 14.11 2.16 -36.44
N LEU A 10 14.15 3.48 -36.34
CA LEU A 10 14.86 4.36 -37.29
C LEU A 10 16.38 4.18 -37.23
N VAL A 11 16.95 4.03 -36.03
CA VAL A 11 18.39 3.79 -35.88
C VAL A 11 18.75 2.38 -36.38
N ALA A 12 17.94 1.38 -36.07
CA ALA A 12 18.13 0.02 -36.57
C ALA A 12 18.01 -0.05 -38.10
N SER A 13 17.03 0.64 -38.71
CA SER A 13 16.86 0.65 -40.16
C SER A 13 18.02 1.36 -40.87
N ALA A 14 18.50 2.48 -40.33
CA ALA A 14 19.66 3.19 -40.87
C ALA A 14 20.94 2.33 -40.81
N LEU A 15 21.14 1.58 -39.72
CA LEU A 15 22.27 0.65 -39.57
C LEU A 15 22.19 -0.51 -40.57
N VAL A 16 21.00 -1.08 -40.80
CA VAL A 16 20.80 -2.14 -41.81
C VAL A 16 21.11 -1.62 -43.22
N VAL A 17 20.70 -0.39 -43.55
CA VAL A 17 20.99 0.22 -44.86
C VAL A 17 22.48 0.47 -45.04
N LEU A 18 23.16 1.02 -44.03
CA LEU A 18 24.62 1.21 -44.05
C LEU A 18 25.38 -0.12 -44.16
N PHE A 19 24.88 -1.17 -43.50
CA PHE A 19 25.45 -2.52 -43.57
C PHE A 19 25.35 -3.12 -44.98
N LEU A 20 24.19 -2.99 -45.62
CA LEU A 20 24.00 -3.44 -47.01
C LEU A 20 24.90 -2.67 -47.98
N LEU A 21 25.10 -1.37 -47.76
CA LEU A 21 25.97 -0.53 -48.58
C LEU A 21 27.45 -0.95 -48.43
N ALA A 22 27.91 -1.17 -47.21
CA ALA A 22 29.28 -1.61 -46.92
C ALA A 22 29.55 -3.02 -47.49
N PHE A 23 28.56 -3.92 -47.38
CA PHE A 23 28.64 -5.27 -47.94
C PHE A 23 28.75 -5.24 -49.48
N ALA A 24 27.95 -4.41 -50.15
CA ALA A 24 28.01 -4.25 -51.60
C ALA A 24 29.39 -3.72 -52.06
N LEU A 25 29.94 -2.72 -51.37
CA LEU A 25 31.26 -2.17 -51.67
C LEU A 25 32.39 -3.20 -51.48
N ALA A 26 32.34 -3.96 -50.40
CA ALA A 26 33.35 -4.99 -50.11
C ALA A 26 33.30 -6.20 -51.04
N SER A 27 32.08 -6.56 -51.47
CA SER A 27 31.86 -7.60 -52.47
C SER A 27 32.44 -7.20 -53.82
N VAL A 28 32.40 -5.92 -54.18
CA VAL A 28 32.98 -5.40 -55.43
C VAL A 28 34.52 -5.37 -55.36
N GLU A 29 35.13 -5.12 -54.20
CA GLU A 29 36.59 -5.09 -54.03
C GLU A 29 37.25 -6.45 -53.74
N GLY A 30 36.48 -7.53 -53.54
CA GLY A 30 37.03 -8.85 -53.24
C GLY A 30 37.67 -8.98 -51.85
N LYS A 31 37.45 -8.02 -50.94
CA LYS A 31 38.02 -7.96 -49.58
C LYS A 31 37.03 -8.38 -48.48
N LEU A 32 36.06 -9.22 -48.83
CA LEU A 32 35.02 -9.74 -47.94
C LEU A 32 35.53 -10.25 -46.57
N PRO A 33 36.62 -11.03 -46.45
CA PRO A 33 37.06 -11.54 -45.15
C PRO A 33 37.66 -10.46 -44.23
N VAL A 34 38.33 -9.44 -44.79
CA VAL A 34 38.87 -8.31 -44.02
C VAL A 34 37.73 -7.40 -43.57
N LEU A 35 36.76 -7.16 -44.45
CA LEU A 35 35.58 -6.38 -44.12
C LEU A 35 34.70 -7.07 -43.07
N ALA A 36 34.56 -8.41 -43.14
CA ALA A 36 33.77 -9.16 -42.17
C ALA A 36 34.34 -9.04 -40.75
N LEU A 37 35.67 -9.02 -40.59
CA LEU A 37 36.34 -8.91 -39.29
C LEU A 37 36.22 -7.48 -38.71
N ASP A 38 36.52 -6.47 -39.52
CA ASP A 38 36.43 -5.06 -39.12
C ASP A 38 34.97 -4.66 -38.82
N LEU A 39 34.02 -5.15 -39.63
CA LEU A 39 32.59 -4.88 -39.46
C LEU A 39 32.00 -5.59 -38.23
N THR A 40 32.44 -6.83 -37.91
CA THR A 40 31.96 -7.52 -36.70
C THR A 40 32.44 -6.84 -35.43
N GLU A 41 33.66 -6.31 -35.40
CA GLU A 41 34.18 -5.52 -34.28
C GLU A 41 33.38 -4.22 -34.09
N HIS A 42 33.15 -3.46 -35.17
CA HIS A 42 32.37 -2.23 -35.12
C HIS A 42 30.90 -2.48 -34.74
N LEU A 43 30.28 -3.53 -35.27
CA LEU A 43 28.89 -3.87 -34.98
C LEU A 43 28.71 -4.33 -33.53
N PHE A 44 29.68 -5.09 -33.00
CA PHE A 44 29.70 -5.45 -31.59
C PHE A 44 29.87 -4.23 -30.70
N GLY A 45 30.78 -3.31 -31.06
CA GLY A 45 30.96 -2.04 -30.36
C GLY A 45 29.70 -1.17 -30.33
N ILE A 46 28.98 -1.07 -31.45
CA ILE A 46 27.72 -0.33 -31.55
C ILE A 46 26.62 -0.97 -30.70
N VAL A 47 26.44 -2.30 -30.78
CA VAL A 47 25.44 -3.02 -29.97
C VAL A 47 25.73 -2.85 -28.48
N LEU A 48 27.00 -2.98 -28.07
CA LEU A 48 27.41 -2.78 -26.69
C LEU A 48 27.18 -1.33 -26.23
N ALA A 49 27.54 -0.35 -27.08
CA ALA A 49 27.34 1.06 -26.78
C ALA A 49 25.86 1.40 -26.61
N VAL A 50 24.99 0.94 -27.53
CA VAL A 50 23.53 1.12 -27.44
C VAL A 50 22.98 0.46 -26.18
N PHE A 51 23.41 -0.77 -25.87
CA PHE A 51 22.98 -1.48 -24.66
C PHE A 51 23.36 -0.73 -23.37
N VAL A 52 24.61 -0.24 -23.28
CA VAL A 52 25.08 0.54 -22.13
C VAL A 52 24.33 1.87 -22.02
N PHE A 53 24.08 2.56 -23.15
CA PHE A 53 23.36 3.83 -23.15
C PHE A 53 21.90 3.67 -22.74
N GLU A 54 21.20 2.65 -23.26
CA GLU A 54 19.85 2.27 -22.84
C GLU A 54 19.81 1.94 -21.35
N ARG A 55 20.78 1.16 -20.85
CA ARG A 55 20.88 0.82 -19.43
C ARG A 55 21.11 2.05 -18.55
N MET A 56 21.95 2.99 -19.00
CA MET A 56 22.27 4.23 -18.29
C MET A 56 21.08 5.22 -18.30
N LEU A 57 20.33 5.29 -19.40
CA LEU A 57 19.10 6.07 -19.50
C LEU A 57 17.98 5.48 -18.63
N ALA A 58 17.79 4.16 -18.67
CA ALA A 58 16.85 3.46 -17.80
C ALA A 58 17.16 3.71 -16.31
N TRP A 59 18.44 3.65 -15.94
CA TRP A 59 18.88 3.97 -14.57
C TRP A 59 18.63 5.42 -14.16
N ARG A 60 18.77 6.37 -15.10
CA ARG A 60 18.49 7.78 -14.84
C ARG A 60 16.98 8.04 -14.73
N GLU A 61 16.17 7.41 -15.58
CA GLU A 61 14.71 7.45 -15.45
C GLU A 61 14.27 6.87 -14.10
N GLU A 62 14.78 5.70 -13.72
CA GLU A 62 14.47 5.06 -12.45
C GLU A 62 14.78 5.98 -11.26
N ARG A 63 15.94 6.66 -11.26
CA ARG A 63 16.26 7.67 -10.24
C ARG A 63 15.31 8.87 -10.22
N ARG A 64 14.78 9.29 -11.37
CA ARG A 64 13.86 10.43 -11.46
C ARG A 64 12.50 10.11 -10.84
N TRP A 65 12.09 8.84 -10.88
CA TRP A 65 10.80 8.39 -10.36
C TRP A 65 10.83 7.95 -8.89
N LEU A 66 12.01 7.75 -8.29
CA LEU A 66 12.16 7.39 -6.87
C LEU A 66 11.38 8.34 -5.93
N PRO A 67 11.52 9.68 -6.01
CA PRO A 67 10.79 10.57 -5.09
C PRO A 67 9.27 10.49 -5.26
N ALA A 68 8.80 10.30 -6.51
CA ALA A 68 7.38 10.17 -6.79
C ALA A 68 6.83 8.85 -6.23
N LYS A 69 7.61 7.76 -6.31
CA LYS A 69 7.29 6.46 -5.74
C LYS A 69 7.29 6.48 -4.21
N ASP A 70 8.25 7.15 -3.59
CA ASP A 70 8.32 7.31 -2.13
C ASP A 70 7.12 8.10 -1.60
N TRP A 71 6.70 9.14 -2.33
CA TRP A 71 5.51 9.93 -2.01
C TRP A 71 4.22 9.15 -2.22
N LEU A 72 4.15 8.35 -3.29
CA LEU A 72 3.03 7.45 -3.56
C LEU A 72 2.84 6.44 -2.42
N TYR A 73 3.92 5.80 -1.99
CA TYR A 73 3.90 4.82 -0.90
C TYR A 73 3.57 5.44 0.44
N LEU A 74 3.96 6.70 0.65
CA LEU A 74 3.53 7.46 1.82
C LEU A 74 2.01 7.65 1.86
N ILE A 75 1.40 8.06 0.75
CA ILE A 75 -0.05 8.28 0.65
C ILE A 75 -0.82 6.98 0.90
N LEU A 76 -0.33 5.87 0.35
CA LEU A 76 -0.94 4.55 0.57
C LEU A 76 -0.88 4.14 2.04
N LEU A 77 0.27 4.37 2.70
CA LEU A 77 0.44 4.07 4.11
C LEU A 77 -0.50 4.93 4.98
N GLU A 78 -0.59 6.23 4.69
CA GLU A 78 -1.51 7.17 5.36
C GLU A 78 -2.97 6.77 5.18
N THR A 79 -3.34 6.34 3.97
CA THR A 79 -4.70 5.87 3.68
C THR A 79 -5.06 4.63 4.51
N ILE A 80 -4.13 3.68 4.67
CA ILE A 80 -4.36 2.49 5.50
C ILE A 80 -4.42 2.88 6.99
N ASP A 81 -3.56 3.78 7.44
CA ASP A 81 -3.54 4.23 8.83
C ASP A 81 -4.79 5.03 9.21
N ASP A 82 -5.30 5.86 8.33
CA ASP A 82 -6.55 6.58 8.56
C ASP A 82 -7.76 5.64 8.57
N LEU A 83 -7.78 4.63 7.69
CA LEU A 83 -8.78 3.55 7.76
C LEU A 83 -8.76 2.84 9.12
N LEU A 84 -7.57 2.48 9.59
CA LEU A 84 -7.36 1.79 10.86
C LEU A 84 -7.83 2.64 12.06
N LYS A 85 -7.59 3.96 12.04
CA LYS A 85 -8.11 4.89 13.07
C LYS A 85 -9.63 4.99 13.09
N GLU A 86 -10.28 4.88 11.95
CA GLU A 86 -11.75 4.95 11.88
C GLU A 86 -12.40 3.63 12.35
N LEU A 87 -11.78 2.49 12.03
CA LEU A 87 -12.33 1.17 12.33
C LEU A 87 -12.10 0.70 13.78
N LEU A 88 -11.06 1.18 14.45
CA LEU A 88 -10.66 0.71 15.77
C LEU A 88 -10.59 1.86 16.79
N PRO A 89 -10.86 1.58 18.08
CA PRO A 89 -10.73 2.58 19.13
C PRO A 89 -9.27 2.91 19.39
N ALA A 90 -8.99 4.11 19.90
CA ALA A 90 -7.64 4.49 20.30
C ALA A 90 -7.13 3.67 21.51
N ALA A 91 -8.03 3.39 22.46
CA ALA A 91 -7.74 2.58 23.64
C ALA A 91 -9.01 1.88 24.15
N VAL A 92 -8.84 0.73 24.80
CA VAL A 92 -9.91 -0.11 25.37
C VAL A 92 -9.66 -0.30 26.88
N PRO A 93 -10.68 -0.29 27.75
CA PRO A 93 -10.52 -0.57 29.17
C PRO A 93 -10.02 -2.02 29.42
N ARG A 94 -9.07 -2.21 30.35
CA ARG A 94 -8.69 -3.55 30.83
C ARG A 94 -9.85 -4.17 31.62
N GLY A 95 -10.24 -5.39 31.26
CA GLY A 95 -11.15 -6.19 32.07
C GLY A 95 -10.43 -6.85 33.25
N GLU A 96 -11.03 -6.75 34.45
CA GLU A 96 -10.71 -7.46 35.71
C GLU A 96 -9.43 -7.09 36.48
N VAL A 97 -9.16 -5.79 36.67
CA VAL A 97 -8.50 -5.28 37.91
C VAL A 97 -9.06 -3.88 38.17
N GLU A 98 -9.27 -3.48 39.43
CA GLU A 98 -9.70 -2.14 39.89
C GLU A 98 -8.77 -0.97 39.49
N SER A 99 -7.97 -1.11 38.44
CA SER A 99 -7.20 -0.02 37.84
C SER A 99 -7.90 0.48 36.59
N ASP A 100 -8.13 1.79 36.51
CA ASP A 100 -8.62 2.53 35.31
C ASP A 100 -7.56 2.54 34.16
N GLU A 101 -6.82 1.44 34.01
CA GLU A 101 -5.78 1.27 33.01
C GLU A 101 -6.41 0.95 31.66
N LYS A 102 -6.16 1.83 30.69
CA LYS A 102 -6.58 1.68 29.31
C LYS A 102 -5.45 1.04 28.51
N VAL A 103 -5.76 -0.02 27.77
CA VAL A 103 -4.84 -0.63 26.80
C VAL A 103 -4.92 0.17 25.51
N ALA A 104 -3.81 0.72 25.05
CA ALA A 104 -3.74 1.31 23.73
C ALA A 104 -3.84 0.19 22.68
N VAL A 105 -4.73 0.36 21.70
CA VAL A 105 -4.86 -0.59 20.58
C VAL A 105 -3.76 -0.33 19.53
N TYR A 106 -3.29 0.91 19.48
CA TYR A 106 -2.21 1.34 18.59
C TYR A 106 -1.16 2.13 19.34
N GLU A 107 0.06 2.08 18.81
CA GLU A 107 1.16 2.95 19.17
C GLU A 107 1.53 3.83 17.96
N VAL A 108 1.63 5.14 18.15
CA VAL A 108 2.21 6.03 17.13
C VAL A 108 3.73 5.91 17.24
N THR A 109 4.37 5.33 16.25
CA THR A 109 5.83 5.18 16.25
C THR A 109 6.48 6.40 15.57
N GLY A 110 7.39 7.08 16.29
CA GLY A 110 8.16 8.24 15.80
C GLY A 110 7.62 9.62 16.23
N GLU A 111 8.40 10.69 16.01
CA GLU A 111 8.02 12.07 16.33
C GLU A 111 7.29 12.75 15.14
N ARG A 112 6.13 13.38 15.39
CA ARG A 112 5.47 14.26 14.41
C ARG A 112 6.27 15.56 14.30
N ILE A 113 7.01 15.73 13.21
CA ILE A 113 7.65 17.01 12.92
C ILE A 113 7.26 17.47 11.52
N HIS A 114 6.38 18.46 11.45
CA HIS A 114 6.11 19.20 10.22
C HIS A 114 7.17 20.29 10.09
N VAL A 115 8.24 20.03 9.32
CA VAL A 115 9.26 21.06 9.00
C VAL A 115 9.39 21.19 7.49
N GLY A 116 8.69 22.17 6.91
CA GLY A 116 8.83 22.54 5.50
C GLY A 116 8.58 21.38 4.53
N GLN A 117 9.46 21.22 3.53
CA GLN A 117 9.35 20.23 2.43
C GLN A 117 9.63 18.77 2.81
N THR A 118 9.97 18.47 4.07
CA THR A 118 10.28 17.11 4.54
C THR A 118 9.15 16.60 5.42
N VAL A 119 8.28 15.76 4.84
CA VAL A 119 7.22 15.07 5.57
C VAL A 119 7.83 13.84 6.25
N ARG A 120 8.08 13.93 7.56
CA ARG A 120 8.35 12.75 8.40
C ARG A 120 7.02 12.19 8.90
N TYR A 121 6.67 11.05 8.36
CA TYR A 121 5.47 10.29 8.72
C TYR A 121 5.70 9.47 9.99
N SER A 122 4.71 9.45 10.88
CA SER A 122 4.72 8.67 12.10
C SER A 122 3.79 7.47 11.91
N PRO A 123 4.31 6.28 11.55
CA PRO A 123 3.47 5.13 11.30
C PRO A 123 2.72 4.68 12.55
N LEU A 124 1.43 4.37 12.38
CA LEU A 124 0.65 3.71 13.41
C LEU A 124 1.05 2.25 13.46
N ARG A 125 1.47 1.76 14.62
CA ARG A 125 1.68 0.34 14.84
C ARG A 125 0.50 -0.24 15.58
N LEU A 126 -0.14 -1.26 15.01
CA LEU A 126 -1.18 -2.01 15.70
C LEU A 126 -0.50 -2.87 16.78
N LEU A 127 -0.96 -2.74 18.03
CA LEU A 127 -0.39 -3.46 19.18
C LEU A 127 -1.01 -4.84 19.39
N VAL A 128 -2.14 -5.12 18.74
CA VAL A 128 -2.91 -6.36 18.84
C VAL A 128 -2.93 -7.03 17.47
N SER A 129 -2.50 -8.29 17.36
CA SER A 129 -2.39 -8.92 16.04
C SER A 129 -3.76 -9.33 15.50
N PRO A 130 -4.01 -9.26 14.18
CA PRO A 130 -5.17 -9.90 13.57
C PRO A 130 -5.21 -11.40 13.86
N GLY A 131 -6.40 -11.94 14.19
CA GLY A 131 -6.57 -13.35 14.58
C GLY A 131 -6.34 -13.63 16.07
N GLU A 132 -5.92 -12.64 16.87
CA GLU A 132 -5.96 -12.73 18.32
C GLU A 132 -7.39 -12.47 18.81
N LYS A 133 -7.85 -13.27 19.78
CA LYS A 133 -9.19 -13.11 20.41
C LYS A 133 -9.41 -11.68 20.96
N GLU A 134 -8.32 -10.98 21.27
CA GLU A 134 -8.30 -9.59 21.75
C GLU A 134 -8.76 -8.60 20.67
N LEU A 135 -8.32 -8.72 19.41
CA LEU A 135 -8.68 -7.76 18.37
C LEU A 135 -10.19 -7.78 18.08
N GLN A 136 -10.74 -8.98 17.87
CA GLN A 136 -12.17 -9.16 17.66
C GLN A 136 -12.97 -8.58 18.83
N SER A 137 -12.54 -8.85 20.06
CA SER A 137 -13.21 -8.35 21.27
C SER A 137 -13.16 -6.82 21.39
N HIS A 138 -12.05 -6.18 20.98
CA HIS A 138 -11.92 -4.73 20.96
C HIS A 138 -12.83 -4.08 19.91
N ILE A 139 -12.97 -4.70 18.74
CA ILE A 139 -13.90 -4.23 17.71
C ILE A 139 -15.34 -4.38 18.19
N ALA A 140 -15.71 -5.53 18.76
CA ALA A 140 -17.04 -5.77 19.28
C ALA A 140 -17.39 -4.78 20.41
N TRP A 141 -16.45 -4.51 21.31
CA TRP A 141 -16.59 -3.48 22.35
C TRP A 141 -16.80 -2.09 21.74
N TYR A 142 -15.98 -1.70 20.76
CA TYR A 142 -16.06 -0.39 20.12
C TYR A 142 -17.39 -0.20 19.36
N ALA A 143 -17.85 -1.24 18.66
CA ALA A 143 -19.14 -1.25 17.99
C ALA A 143 -20.30 -1.13 18.99
N GLY A 144 -20.20 -1.80 20.14
CA GLY A 144 -21.15 -1.65 21.24
C GLY A 144 -21.20 -0.23 21.80
N GLU A 145 -20.03 0.39 22.03
CA GLU A 145 -19.91 1.73 22.62
C GLU A 145 -20.42 2.83 21.68
N LEU A 146 -20.12 2.74 20.39
CA LEU A 146 -20.60 3.69 19.38
C LEU A 146 -22.09 3.55 19.06
N GLY A 147 -22.66 2.39 19.35
CA GLY A 147 -23.93 1.94 18.79
C GLY A 147 -23.68 1.09 17.53
N PRO A 148 -24.12 -0.18 17.49
CA PRO A 148 -23.76 -1.11 16.41
C PRO A 148 -24.15 -0.63 15.01
N SER A 149 -25.35 -0.08 14.84
CA SER A 149 -25.78 0.50 13.55
C SER A 149 -24.93 1.70 13.14
N ARG A 150 -24.55 2.55 14.09
CA ARG A 150 -23.68 3.70 13.83
C ARG A 150 -22.27 3.25 13.45
N TYR A 151 -21.78 2.19 14.09
CA TYR A 151 -20.49 1.59 13.75
C TYR A 151 -20.50 1.04 12.32
N VAL A 152 -21.59 0.38 11.89
CA VAL A 152 -21.77 -0.06 10.49
C VAL A 152 -21.61 1.11 9.52
N ASP A 153 -22.27 2.24 9.78
CA ASP A 153 -22.18 3.42 8.91
C ASP A 153 -20.76 4.00 8.85
N VAL A 154 -20.10 4.11 10.00
CA VAL A 154 -18.70 4.57 10.09
C VAL A 154 -17.79 3.63 9.31
N ALA A 155 -17.90 2.31 9.54
CA ALA A 155 -17.09 1.31 8.86
C ALA A 155 -17.31 1.35 7.34
N LYS A 156 -18.56 1.40 6.87
CA LYS A 156 -18.87 1.50 5.44
C LYS A 156 -18.27 2.75 4.81
N LYS A 157 -18.37 3.89 5.49
CA LYS A 157 -17.82 5.16 5.03
C LYS A 157 -16.30 5.10 4.95
N ALA A 158 -15.64 4.58 5.99
CA ALA A 158 -14.20 4.41 6.06
C ALA A 158 -13.69 3.51 4.92
N LEU A 159 -14.33 2.34 4.75
CA LEU A 159 -13.99 1.37 3.71
C LEU A 159 -14.17 1.95 2.31
N THR A 160 -15.27 2.65 2.07
CA THR A 160 -15.53 3.29 0.77
C THR A 160 -14.52 4.39 0.48
N GLY A 161 -14.21 5.23 1.48
CA GLY A 161 -13.20 6.29 1.36
C GLY A 161 -11.80 5.75 1.07
N ALA A 162 -11.38 4.70 1.79
CA ALA A 162 -10.09 4.06 1.57
C ALA A 162 -9.99 3.42 0.18
N ARG A 163 -11.05 2.72 -0.26
CA ARG A 163 -11.11 2.13 -1.60
C ARG A 163 -11.03 3.18 -2.71
N GLU A 164 -11.73 4.30 -2.56
CA GLU A 164 -11.69 5.37 -3.55
C GLU A 164 -10.29 5.97 -3.66
N ARG A 165 -9.65 6.29 -2.52
CA ARG A 165 -8.27 6.79 -2.51
C ARG A 165 -7.29 5.82 -3.14
N ILE A 166 -7.42 4.51 -2.87
CA ILE A 166 -6.59 3.49 -3.49
C ILE A 166 -6.82 3.40 -5.01
N ARG A 167 -8.07 3.51 -5.47
CA ARG A 167 -8.40 3.56 -6.91
C ARG A 167 -7.86 4.80 -7.61
N GLU A 168 -7.97 5.97 -7.00
CA GLU A 168 -7.37 7.21 -7.51
C GLU A 168 -5.85 7.07 -7.61
N THR A 169 -5.24 6.41 -6.61
CA THR A 169 -3.81 6.12 -6.56
C THR A 169 -3.40 5.17 -7.69
N PHE A 170 -4.18 4.10 -7.93
CA PHE A 170 -3.98 3.22 -9.09
C PHE A 170 -4.13 3.97 -10.41
N GLY A 171 -5.20 4.75 -10.58
CA GLY A 171 -5.50 5.46 -11.82
C GLY A 171 -4.42 6.49 -12.20
N SER A 172 -3.86 7.18 -11.21
CA SER A 172 -2.81 8.19 -11.43
C SER A 172 -1.40 7.60 -11.54
N SER A 173 -1.12 6.49 -10.85
CA SER A 173 0.26 6.09 -10.53
C SER A 173 0.57 4.60 -10.70
N ALA A 174 -0.31 3.80 -11.32
CA ALA A 174 -0.09 2.35 -11.52
C ALA A 174 1.26 1.99 -12.16
N ARG A 175 1.82 2.86 -13.01
CA ARG A 175 3.12 2.63 -13.66
C ARG A 175 4.32 2.70 -12.71
N LEU A 176 4.14 3.32 -11.54
CA LEU A 176 5.17 3.49 -10.52
C LEU A 176 5.07 2.44 -9.41
N MET A 177 3.96 1.69 -9.37
CA MET A 177 3.70 0.67 -8.36
C MET A 177 4.41 -0.64 -8.70
N GLU A 178 4.87 -1.33 -7.68
CA GLU A 178 5.42 -2.67 -7.84
C GLU A 178 4.27 -3.69 -7.90
N ALA A 179 4.54 -4.83 -8.54
CA ALA A 179 3.54 -5.89 -8.69
C ALA A 179 3.07 -6.40 -7.32
N ASP A 180 3.97 -6.59 -6.36
CA ASP A 180 3.66 -7.11 -5.03
C ASP A 180 2.65 -6.22 -4.28
N ILE A 181 2.95 -4.92 -4.16
CA ILE A 181 2.04 -3.98 -3.49
C ILE A 181 0.71 -3.81 -4.25
N THR A 182 0.75 -3.90 -5.59
CA THR A 182 -0.45 -3.87 -6.42
C THR A 182 -1.36 -5.05 -6.11
N THR A 183 -0.82 -6.27 -6.04
CA THR A 183 -1.60 -7.47 -5.70
C THR A 183 -2.17 -7.41 -4.28
N MET A 184 -1.39 -6.94 -3.31
CA MET A 184 -1.87 -6.77 -1.93
C MET A 184 -3.03 -5.77 -1.85
N LEU A 185 -2.92 -4.63 -2.56
CA LEU A 185 -3.98 -3.61 -2.59
C LEU A 185 -5.23 -4.07 -3.34
N ILE A 186 -5.10 -4.88 -4.39
CA ILE A 186 -6.25 -5.52 -5.04
C ILE A 186 -6.96 -6.47 -4.06
N GLY A 187 -6.21 -7.29 -3.32
CA GLY A 187 -6.77 -8.17 -2.29
C GLY A 187 -7.48 -7.40 -1.17
N PHE A 188 -6.89 -6.28 -0.75
CA PHE A 188 -7.55 -5.35 0.17
C PHE A 188 -8.85 -4.77 -0.42
N GLU A 189 -8.85 -4.26 -1.65
CA GLU A 189 -10.04 -3.68 -2.28
C GLU A 189 -11.19 -4.70 -2.37
N GLN A 190 -10.86 -5.95 -2.71
CA GLN A 190 -11.83 -7.05 -2.76
C GLN A 190 -12.40 -7.37 -1.38
N SER A 191 -11.54 -7.47 -0.35
CA SER A 191 -11.96 -7.70 1.03
C SER A 191 -12.86 -6.57 1.54
N ALA A 192 -12.46 -5.31 1.34
CA ALA A 192 -13.24 -4.15 1.73
C ALA A 192 -14.60 -4.09 1.00
N MET A 193 -14.64 -4.45 -0.29
CA MET A 193 -15.89 -4.53 -1.04
C MET A 193 -16.83 -5.63 -0.51
N ALA A 194 -16.30 -6.80 -0.18
CA ALA A 194 -17.09 -7.88 0.42
C ALA A 194 -17.60 -7.47 1.80
N ALA A 195 -16.74 -6.85 2.62
CA ALA A 195 -17.10 -6.36 3.94
C ALA A 195 -18.22 -5.33 3.91
N THR A 196 -18.21 -4.36 3.00
CA THR A 196 -19.33 -3.42 2.84
C THR A 196 -20.66 -4.15 2.62
N ARG A 197 -20.70 -5.16 1.73
CA ARG A 197 -21.92 -5.94 1.47
C ARG A 197 -22.35 -6.78 2.67
N HIS A 198 -21.38 -7.35 3.40
CA HIS A 198 -21.69 -8.13 4.60
C HIS A 198 -22.17 -7.25 5.76
N LEU A 199 -21.66 -6.02 5.87
CA LEU A 199 -22.15 -5.04 6.83
C LEU A 199 -23.58 -4.58 6.49
N ASP A 200 -23.89 -4.36 5.21
CA ASP A 200 -25.26 -4.08 4.75
C ASP A 200 -26.20 -5.22 5.12
N SER A 201 -25.85 -6.45 4.75
CA SER A 201 -26.65 -7.63 5.09
C SER A 201 -26.81 -7.83 6.60
N ALA A 202 -25.78 -7.54 7.39
CA ALA A 202 -25.87 -7.64 8.85
C ALA A 202 -26.79 -6.57 9.46
N ALA A 203 -26.77 -5.35 8.91
CA ALA A 203 -27.68 -4.29 9.32
C ALA A 203 -29.14 -4.64 9.00
N ASP A 204 -29.40 -5.15 7.79
CA ASP A 204 -30.74 -5.58 7.36
C ASP A 204 -31.29 -6.70 8.26
N MET A 205 -30.46 -7.71 8.58
CA MET A 205 -30.86 -8.78 9.50
C MET A 205 -31.19 -8.26 10.91
N ARG A 206 -30.44 -7.26 11.39
CA ARG A 206 -30.73 -6.62 12.69
C ARG A 206 -32.04 -5.85 12.63
N GLU A 207 -32.35 -5.19 11.53
CA GLU A 207 -33.62 -4.48 11.31
C GLU A 207 -34.78 -5.48 11.33
N GLU A 208 -34.72 -6.55 10.52
CA GLU A 208 -35.71 -7.62 10.47
C GLU A 208 -35.97 -8.24 11.86
N LYS A 209 -34.90 -8.61 12.59
CA LYS A 209 -35.02 -9.17 13.95
C LYS A 209 -35.62 -8.17 14.94
N SER A 210 -35.33 -6.88 14.78
CA SER A 210 -35.91 -5.83 15.62
C SER A 210 -37.40 -5.63 15.33
N GLU A 211 -37.80 -5.68 14.07
CA GLU A 211 -39.20 -5.57 13.66
C GLU A 211 -40.01 -6.78 14.14
N ASP A 212 -39.51 -7.99 13.98
CA ASP A 212 -40.15 -9.22 14.48
C ASP A 212 -40.39 -9.19 16.00
N SER A 213 -39.43 -8.64 16.75
CA SER A 213 -39.58 -8.47 18.20
C SER A 213 -40.64 -7.42 18.56
N SER A 214 -40.80 -6.38 17.74
CA SER A 214 -41.76 -5.30 17.93
C SER A 214 -43.21 -5.70 17.66
N HIS A 215 -43.43 -6.63 16.74
CA HIS A 215 -44.76 -7.13 16.40
C HIS A 215 -45.31 -8.14 17.43
N ARG A 216 -44.46 -8.74 18.27
CA ARG A 216 -44.84 -9.85 19.16
C ARG A 216 -45.33 -9.49 20.55
N ASP A 217 -45.06 -8.29 21.06
CA ASP A 217 -45.77 -7.65 22.21
C ASP A 217 -45.01 -6.38 22.62
N GLY A 218 -45.72 -5.28 22.91
CA GLY A 218 -45.16 -3.98 23.33
C GLY A 218 -44.64 -3.93 24.78
N GLY A 219 -44.05 -5.02 25.26
CA GLY A 219 -43.61 -5.23 26.65
C GLY A 219 -42.10 -5.14 26.88
N PRO A 220 -41.60 -5.51 28.08
CA PRO A 220 -40.16 -5.58 28.37
C PRO A 220 -39.38 -6.55 27.46
N SER A 221 -40.07 -7.49 26.79
CA SER A 221 -39.55 -8.39 25.77
C SER A 221 -39.01 -7.67 24.53
N THR A 222 -39.64 -6.58 24.10
CA THR A 222 -39.21 -5.81 22.92
C THR A 222 -37.85 -5.16 23.12
N ARG A 223 -37.60 -4.62 24.32
CA ARG A 223 -36.31 -4.01 24.69
C ARG A 223 -35.18 -5.03 24.84
N GLN A 224 -35.54 -6.28 25.16
CA GLN A 224 -34.57 -7.36 25.25
C GLN A 224 -34.20 -7.88 23.86
N GLY A 225 -35.18 -8.01 22.95
CA GLY A 225 -34.96 -8.40 21.55
C GLY A 225 -34.10 -7.39 20.78
N THR A 226 -34.32 -6.09 20.97
CA THR A 226 -33.47 -5.06 20.33
C THR A 226 -32.03 -5.09 20.83
N ARG A 227 -31.82 -5.28 22.14
CA ARG A 227 -30.47 -5.43 22.71
C ARG A 227 -29.75 -6.66 22.16
N GLU A 228 -30.44 -7.79 22.06
CA GLU A 228 -29.86 -9.02 21.51
C GLU A 228 -29.46 -8.84 20.04
N ALA A 229 -30.32 -8.22 19.23
CA ALA A 229 -30.01 -7.91 17.83
C ALA A 229 -28.84 -6.91 17.70
N ASP A 230 -28.72 -5.95 18.61
CA ASP A 230 -27.58 -5.02 18.68
C ASP A 230 -26.27 -5.72 19.06
N TYR A 231 -26.30 -6.64 20.04
CA TYR A 231 -25.14 -7.46 20.41
C TYR A 231 -24.69 -8.36 19.26
N GLU A 232 -25.62 -9.00 18.57
CA GLU A 232 -25.32 -9.83 17.40
C GLU A 232 -24.73 -8.99 16.26
N LEU A 233 -25.29 -7.81 16.00
CA LEU A 233 -24.73 -6.90 15.00
C LEU A 233 -23.30 -6.49 15.37
N ALA A 234 -23.05 -6.10 16.62
CA ALA A 234 -21.69 -5.76 17.08
C ALA A 234 -20.71 -6.93 16.89
N PHE A 235 -21.14 -8.15 17.21
CA PHE A 235 -20.34 -9.35 17.06
C PHE A 235 -20.06 -9.67 15.59
N VAL A 236 -21.06 -9.64 14.71
CA VAL A 236 -20.90 -9.90 13.27
C VAL A 236 -20.01 -8.82 12.63
N CYS A 237 -20.22 -7.55 12.97
CA CYS A 237 -19.36 -6.46 12.54
C CYS A 237 -17.91 -6.68 12.94
N SER A 238 -17.64 -7.20 14.14
CA SER A 238 -16.27 -7.49 14.60
C SER A 238 -15.53 -8.47 13.69
N ILE A 239 -16.20 -9.54 13.27
CA ILE A 239 -15.64 -10.56 12.36
C ILE A 239 -15.36 -9.95 10.99
N ILE A 240 -16.34 -9.20 10.47
CA ILE A 240 -16.24 -8.61 9.12
C ILE A 240 -15.09 -7.60 9.08
N VAL A 241 -15.02 -6.71 10.07
CA VAL A 241 -13.99 -5.66 10.12
C VAL A 241 -12.61 -6.25 10.40
N GLU A 242 -12.50 -7.26 11.27
CA GLU A 242 -11.22 -7.95 11.51
C GLU A 242 -10.64 -8.53 10.21
N SER A 243 -11.47 -9.16 9.37
CA SER A 243 -11.04 -9.69 8.06
C SER A 243 -10.50 -8.60 7.13
N VAL A 244 -11.07 -7.39 7.17
CA VAL A 244 -10.53 -6.27 6.41
C VAL A 244 -9.23 -5.75 7.00
N ILE A 245 -9.14 -5.64 8.34
CA ILE A 245 -7.92 -5.23 9.03
C ILE A 245 -6.78 -6.19 8.68
N ASP A 246 -7.00 -7.51 8.72
CA ASP A 246 -5.99 -8.50 8.30
C ASP A 246 -5.52 -8.26 6.85
N SER A 247 -6.46 -7.98 5.95
CA SER A 247 -6.13 -7.66 4.55
C SER A 247 -5.36 -6.34 4.41
N ALA A 248 -5.69 -5.33 5.21
CA ALA A 248 -5.05 -4.00 5.21
C ALA A 248 -3.64 -4.02 5.83
N MET A 249 -3.40 -4.90 6.80
CA MET A 249 -2.10 -5.04 7.46
C MET A 249 -1.02 -5.56 6.51
N LYS A 250 -1.37 -6.34 5.48
CA LYS A 250 -0.42 -6.87 4.47
C LYS A 250 0.27 -5.77 3.66
N PRO A 251 -0.44 -4.90 2.91
CA PRO A 251 0.20 -3.80 2.19
C PRO A 251 0.89 -2.82 3.13
N LYS A 252 0.36 -2.59 4.35
CA LYS A 252 1.00 -1.74 5.35
C LYS A 252 2.36 -2.26 5.80
N ALA A 253 2.46 -3.52 6.20
CA ALA A 253 3.72 -4.13 6.63
C ALA A 253 4.78 -4.07 5.51
N TRP A 254 4.34 -4.28 4.26
CA TRP A 254 5.21 -4.13 3.09
C TRP A 254 5.72 -2.70 2.90
N LEU A 255 4.85 -1.69 3.04
CA LEU A 255 5.20 -0.27 2.91
C LEU A 255 6.17 0.18 4.01
N GLU A 256 5.98 -0.30 5.24
CA GLU A 256 6.84 -0.02 6.39
C GLU A 256 8.23 -0.66 6.24
N ASP A 257 8.30 -1.95 5.88
CA ASP A 257 9.57 -2.66 5.66
C ASP A 257 10.41 -1.98 4.57
N ARG A 258 9.74 -1.56 3.49
CA ARG A 258 10.41 -0.85 2.40
C ARG A 258 11.06 0.45 2.84
N ARG A 259 10.36 1.25 3.66
CA ARG A 259 10.93 2.50 4.22
C ARG A 259 12.12 2.22 5.14
N HIS A 260 12.03 1.22 6.01
CA HIS A 260 13.14 0.87 6.90
C HIS A 260 14.39 0.41 6.14
N THR A 261 14.18 -0.34 5.06
CA THR A 261 15.26 -0.83 4.20
C THR A 261 15.95 0.30 3.42
N GLU A 262 15.19 1.31 2.97
CA GLU A 262 15.71 2.47 2.26
C GLU A 262 16.39 3.49 3.21
N GLU A 263 15.84 3.73 4.41
CA GLU A 263 16.48 4.56 5.44
C GLU A 263 17.81 3.95 5.93
N GLY A 264 17.89 2.61 6.00
CA GLY A 264 19.10 1.86 6.31
C GLY A 264 20.18 1.94 5.22
N ARG A 265 19.79 2.19 3.96
CA ARG A 265 20.69 2.37 2.81
C ARG A 265 21.15 3.81 2.59
N SER A 266 20.66 4.78 3.37
CA SER A 266 21.05 6.19 3.21
C SER A 266 22.56 6.39 3.47
N PRO A 267 23.36 6.84 2.47
CA PRO A 267 24.79 7.10 2.67
C PRO A 267 25.05 8.23 3.68
N PHE A 268 24.03 9.04 3.97
CA PHE A 268 24.09 10.14 4.94
C PHE A 268 24.07 9.69 6.40
N ARG A 269 23.63 8.46 6.74
CA ARG A 269 23.71 7.95 8.12
C ARG A 269 25.14 7.58 8.53
N ARG A 270 25.97 7.08 7.58
CA ARG A 270 27.42 6.88 7.82
C ARG A 270 28.17 8.20 8.04
N LEU A 271 27.76 9.27 7.35
CA LEU A 271 28.35 10.59 7.54
C LEU A 271 27.96 11.23 8.88
N LYS A 272 26.73 11.01 9.36
CA LYS A 272 26.31 11.48 10.69
C LYS A 272 27.04 10.74 11.82
N ALA A 273 27.35 9.45 11.63
CA ALA A 273 28.17 8.68 12.55
C ALA A 273 29.66 9.09 12.54
N SER A 274 30.22 9.51 11.39
CA SER A 274 31.62 9.97 11.32
C SER A 274 31.83 11.39 11.86
N TRP A 275 30.81 12.26 11.79
CA TRP A 275 30.87 13.59 12.41
C TRP A 275 30.70 13.57 13.93
N GLY A 276 29.96 12.60 14.48
CA GLY A 276 29.86 12.40 15.92
C GLY A 276 31.14 11.88 16.59
N ALA A 277 32.01 11.20 15.83
CA ALA A 277 33.28 10.67 16.32
C ALA A 277 34.41 11.71 16.35
N SER A 278 34.28 12.83 15.64
CA SER A 278 35.31 13.89 15.60
C SER A 278 35.22 14.87 16.79
N LYS A 279 34.10 14.88 17.53
CA LYS A 279 33.88 15.82 18.65
C LYS A 279 34.31 15.29 20.03
N LYS A 280 35.04 14.17 20.08
CA LYS A 280 35.65 13.61 21.31
C LYS A 280 37.17 13.45 21.16
N ARG A 281 37.86 14.48 20.67
CA ARG A 281 39.31 14.64 20.86
C ARG A 281 39.67 16.13 20.84
N THR A 282 39.43 16.80 21.96
CA THR A 282 40.23 17.90 22.51
C THR A 282 39.88 18.02 23.97
#